data_AF-A0A258JN58-F1
#
_entry.id   AF-A0A258JN58-F1
#
_cell.length_a   1.000
_cell.length_b   1.000
_cell.length_c   1.000
_cell.angle_alpha   90.00
_cell.angle_beta   90.00
_cell.angle_gamma   90.00
#
_symmetry.space_group_name_H-M   'P 1'
#
loop_
_entity.id
_entity.type
_entity.pdbx_description
1 polymer ?
#
loop_
_entity_poly.entity_id
_entity_poly.type
_entity_poly.pdbx_seq_one_letter_code
_entity_poly.pdbx_strand_id
1 'polypeptide(L)'
;MKKIILSIAAVLAFGYVNAQETKFGLKGGVDFANVHGKVAGESYNQAETGFYAGGFADITVSDKFHVQPELLYVSVRELDQIQVPVLAKIPVVEDLSLLAGPDFGFLLNAGEGTKAFNFGLDLGLSFDLNEEFSLDGKYNLGLSNLLEDGNSDFSSKLSGFFFGLSYKF
;
A
#
# COMPACT_ATOMS: atom_id res chain seq x y z
N MET A 1 -12.65 16.23 17.56
CA MET A 1 -13.66 15.14 17.77
C MET A 1 -14.88 15.29 16.87
N LYS A 2 -15.68 16.38 16.94
CA LYS A 2 -16.89 16.54 16.10
C LYS A 2 -16.64 16.49 14.59
N LYS A 3 -15.51 17.05 14.12
CA LYS A 3 -15.12 17.04 12.70
C LYS A 3 -14.74 15.65 12.19
N ILE A 4 -14.06 14.84 13.02
CA ILE A 4 -13.68 13.46 12.70
C ILE A 4 -14.93 12.57 12.59
N ILE A 5 -15.89 12.74 13.51
CA ILE A 5 -17.16 12.01 13.49
C ILE A 5 -17.98 12.38 12.24
N LEU A 6 -18.00 13.66 11.84
CA LEU A 6 -18.66 14.10 10.61
C LEU A 6 -17.99 13.56 9.34
N SER A 7 -16.65 13.46 9.32
CA SER A 7 -15.92 12.86 8.20
C SER A 7 -16.18 11.36 8.09
N ILE A 8 -16.19 10.63 9.21
CA ILE A 8 -16.53 9.20 9.25
C ILE A 8 -17.99 8.99 8.84
N ALA A 9 -18.91 9.80 9.34
CA ALA A 9 -20.33 9.73 8.96
C ALA A 9 -20.56 10.07 7.48
N ALA A 10 -19.79 11.01 6.92
CA ALA A 10 -19.85 11.33 5.49
C ALA A 10 -19.33 10.16 4.63
N VAL A 11 -18.20 9.54 5.00
CA VAL A 11 -17.67 8.34 4.33
C VAL A 11 -18.68 7.18 4.40
N LEU A 12 -19.31 6.97 5.55
CA LEU A 12 -20.35 5.97 5.72
C LEU A 12 -21.61 6.30 4.90
N ALA A 13 -22.01 7.57 4.82
CA ALA A 13 -23.18 8.00 4.04
C ALA A 13 -22.98 7.87 2.52
N PHE A 14 -21.75 8.06 2.01
CA PHE A 14 -21.41 7.75 0.61
C PHE A 14 -21.36 6.23 0.33
N GLY A 15 -21.17 5.40 1.36
CA GLY A 15 -21.20 3.94 1.24
C GLY A 15 -22.59 3.33 1.00
N TYR A 16 -23.68 4.10 1.15
CA TYR A 16 -25.06 3.62 0.96
C TYR A 16 -25.67 3.94 -0.41
N VAL A 17 -24.94 4.59 -1.31
CA VAL A 17 -25.43 4.92 -2.65
C VAL A 17 -24.43 4.41 -3.67
N ASN A 18 -24.62 3.18 -4.13
CA ASN A 18 -24.66 2.75 -5.52
C ASN A 18 -24.64 1.20 -5.57
N ALA A 19 -25.26 0.62 -6.59
CA ALA A 19 -25.37 -0.82 -6.85
C ALA A 19 -24.02 -1.48 -7.24
N GLN A 20 -22.92 -1.05 -6.65
CA GLN A 20 -21.56 -1.52 -6.91
C GLN A 20 -21.25 -2.72 -6.02
N GLU A 21 -21.01 -3.88 -6.63
CA GLU A 21 -20.59 -5.09 -5.94
C GLU A 21 -19.25 -4.82 -5.25
N THR A 22 -19.29 -4.77 -3.91
CA THR A 22 -18.11 -4.62 -3.07
C THR A 22 -17.83 -5.97 -2.42
N LYS A 23 -16.63 -6.51 -2.66
CA LYS A 23 -16.14 -7.71 -1.99
C LYS A 23 -15.08 -7.32 -0.98
N PHE A 24 -15.02 -8.01 0.14
CA PHE A 24 -13.98 -7.77 1.14
C PHE A 24 -12.96 -8.90 1.07
N GLY A 25 -11.76 -8.64 1.56
CA GLY A 25 -10.75 -9.69 1.58
C GLY A 25 -9.64 -9.44 2.55
N LEU A 26 -8.89 -10.51 2.79
CA LEU A 26 -7.65 -10.52 3.56
C LEU A 26 -6.49 -10.73 2.60
N LYS A 27 -5.36 -10.08 2.89
CA LYS A 27 -4.13 -10.23 2.10
C LYS A 27 -2.95 -10.39 3.04
N GLY A 28 -2.00 -11.23 2.67
CA GLY A 28 -0.74 -11.35 3.40
C GLY A 28 0.36 -11.95 2.56
N GLY A 29 1.61 -11.65 2.92
CA GLY A 29 2.76 -12.06 2.14
C GLY A 29 4.09 -11.53 2.67
N VAL A 30 5.08 -11.55 1.80
CA VAL A 30 6.45 -11.09 2.05
C VAL A 30 6.68 -9.72 1.43
N ASP A 31 7.46 -8.88 2.11
CA ASP A 31 7.93 -7.58 1.61
C ASP A 31 9.46 -7.61 1.51
N PHE A 32 9.99 -7.26 0.34
CA PHE A 32 11.42 -7.03 0.12
C PHE A 32 11.64 -5.51 0.03
N ALA A 33 11.79 -4.88 1.19
CA ALA A 33 11.99 -3.45 1.30
C ALA A 33 13.44 -3.07 0.99
N ASN A 34 13.60 -1.98 0.27
CA ASN A 34 14.86 -1.36 -0.08
C ASN A 34 14.86 0.07 0.46
N VAL A 35 15.80 0.35 1.36
CA VAL A 35 16.07 1.71 1.85
C VAL A 35 17.14 2.31 0.96
N HIS A 36 16.75 3.35 0.21
CA HIS A 36 17.65 4.14 -0.62
C HIS A 36 18.11 5.35 0.19
N GLY A 37 19.34 5.31 0.68
CA GLY A 37 19.98 6.39 1.44
C GLY A 37 21.02 7.12 0.61
N LYS A 38 21.10 8.45 0.74
CA LYS A 38 22.27 9.23 0.30
C LYS A 38 22.95 9.84 1.51
N VAL A 39 24.26 9.67 1.61
CA VAL A 39 25.12 10.29 2.64
C VAL A 39 26.34 10.86 1.94
N ALA A 40 26.52 12.18 2.01
CA ALA A 40 27.67 12.88 1.42
C ALA A 40 27.92 12.56 -0.08
N GLY A 41 26.87 12.35 -0.86
CA GLY A 41 26.94 12.05 -2.30
C GLY A 41 27.10 10.57 -2.66
N GLU A 42 27.35 9.69 -1.68
CA GLU A 42 27.38 8.24 -1.89
C GLU A 42 25.99 7.63 -1.66
N SER A 43 25.59 6.71 -2.55
CA SER A 43 24.29 6.03 -2.48
C SER A 43 24.45 4.67 -1.79
N TYR A 44 23.62 4.42 -0.78
CA TYR A 44 23.55 3.16 -0.05
C TYR A 44 22.18 2.54 -0.26
N ASN A 45 22.18 1.26 -0.65
CA ASN A 45 20.97 0.45 -0.78
C ASN A 45 21.07 -0.71 0.19
N GLN A 46 20.13 -0.79 1.13
CA GLN A 46 19.98 -1.96 2.00
C GLN A 46 18.64 -2.61 1.70
N ALA A 47 18.70 -3.88 1.28
CA ALA A 47 17.54 -4.72 1.06
C ALA A 47 17.27 -5.52 2.32
N GLU A 48 16.05 -5.47 2.83
CA GLU A 48 15.60 -6.19 4.00
C GLU A 48 14.33 -6.96 3.66
N THR A 49 14.19 -8.15 4.23
CA THR A 49 12.99 -8.98 4.06
C THR A 49 12.10 -8.86 5.29
N GLY A 50 10.82 -8.68 5.06
CA GLY A 50 9.78 -8.62 6.06
C GLY A 50 8.50 -9.29 5.58
N PHE A 51 7.40 -8.99 6.28
CA PHE A 51 6.09 -9.50 5.95
C PHE A 51 5.04 -8.40 6.01
N TYR A 52 3.91 -8.65 5.36
CA TYR A 52 2.73 -7.82 5.49
C TYR A 52 1.48 -8.67 5.66
N ALA A 53 0.48 -8.09 6.33
CA ALA A 53 -0.83 -8.68 6.49
C ALA A 53 -1.88 -7.57 6.64
N GLY A 54 -3.08 -7.79 6.13
CA GLY A 54 -4.11 -6.77 6.18
C GLY A 54 -5.39 -7.15 5.49
N GLY A 55 -6.25 -6.16 5.30
CA GLY A 55 -7.52 -6.29 4.61
C GLY A 55 -7.61 -5.36 3.40
N PHE A 56 -8.51 -5.69 2.49
CA PHE A 56 -8.86 -4.83 1.36
C PHE A 56 -10.36 -4.86 1.10
N ALA A 57 -10.84 -3.86 0.38
CA ALA A 57 -12.15 -3.88 -0.25
C ALA A 57 -11.95 -3.80 -1.77
N ASP A 58 -12.65 -4.61 -2.54
CA ASP A 58 -12.65 -4.61 -4.00
C ASP A 58 -13.99 -4.04 -4.45
N ILE A 59 -13.99 -2.77 -4.87
CA ILE A 59 -15.19 -2.01 -5.24
C ILE A 59 -15.30 -2.01 -6.76
N THR A 60 -16.32 -2.70 -7.27
CA THR A 60 -16.59 -2.76 -8.72
C THR A 60 -17.17 -1.43 -9.18
N VAL A 61 -16.41 -0.65 -9.94
CA VAL A 61 -16.89 0.61 -10.55
C VAL A 61 -17.46 0.36 -11.94
N SER A 62 -16.82 -0.54 -12.70
CA SER A 62 -17.33 -1.16 -13.94
C SER A 62 -16.63 -2.49 -14.17
N ASP A 63 -17.10 -3.30 -15.12
CA ASP A 63 -16.52 -4.61 -15.48
C ASP A 63 -15.02 -4.58 -15.81
N LYS A 64 -14.45 -3.42 -16.11
CA LYS A 64 -13.02 -3.23 -16.45
C LYS A 64 -12.27 -2.34 -15.47
N PHE A 65 -12.93 -1.86 -14.43
CA PHE A 65 -12.32 -0.91 -13.50
C PHE A 65 -12.87 -1.11 -12.09
N HIS A 66 -11.96 -1.48 -11.21
CA HIS A 66 -12.21 -1.69 -9.80
C HIS A 66 -11.34 -0.73 -9.00
N VAL A 67 -11.85 -0.30 -7.84
CA VAL A 67 -11.08 0.48 -6.89
C VAL A 67 -10.86 -0.38 -5.66
N GLN A 68 -9.59 -0.61 -5.34
CA GLN A 68 -9.15 -1.50 -4.27
C GLN A 68 -8.36 -0.72 -3.21
N PRO A 69 -9.03 -0.11 -2.22
CA PRO A 69 -8.36 0.36 -1.02
C PRO A 69 -7.89 -0.82 -0.17
N GLU A 70 -6.69 -0.70 0.39
CA GLU A 70 -6.07 -1.69 1.26
C GLU A 70 -5.71 -1.05 2.61
N LEU A 71 -5.67 -1.86 3.67
CA LEU A 71 -5.12 -1.49 4.97
C LEU A 71 -4.16 -2.61 5.40
N LEU A 72 -2.87 -2.34 5.31
CA LEU A 72 -1.81 -3.32 5.52
C LEU A 72 -0.96 -2.94 6.73
N TYR A 73 -0.71 -3.89 7.61
CA TYR A 73 0.42 -3.86 8.54
C TYR A 73 1.63 -4.43 7.81
N VAL A 74 2.73 -3.70 7.81
CA VAL A 74 4.00 -4.11 7.21
C VAL A 74 5.07 -4.05 8.27
N SER A 75 5.81 -5.14 8.44
CA SER A 75 6.90 -5.24 9.40
C SER A 75 8.14 -5.75 8.70
N VAL A 76 9.18 -4.92 8.69
CA VAL A 76 10.48 -5.24 8.11
C VAL A 76 11.54 -5.00 9.19
N ARG A 77 12.02 -6.09 9.80
CA ARG A 77 12.93 -6.09 10.96
C ARG A 77 12.39 -5.32 12.16
N GLU A 78 12.78 -4.05 12.29
CA GLU A 78 12.41 -3.15 13.39
C GLU A 78 11.52 -1.98 12.91
N LEU A 79 11.27 -1.92 11.60
CA LEU A 79 10.42 -0.92 10.97
C LEU A 79 9.02 -1.49 10.79
N ASP A 80 8.12 -1.09 11.67
CA ASP A 80 6.69 -1.36 11.56
C ASP A 80 5.98 -0.14 10.97
N GLN A 81 5.07 -0.38 10.03
CA GLN A 81 4.23 0.65 9.44
C GLN A 81 2.83 0.15 9.12
N ILE A 82 1.89 1.08 9.10
CA ILE A 82 0.58 0.90 8.50
C ILE A 82 0.60 1.54 7.12
N GLN A 83 0.27 0.79 6.07
CA GLN A 83 0.10 1.28 4.71
C GLN A 83 -1.37 1.27 4.31
N VAL A 84 -1.78 2.31 3.60
CA VAL A 84 -3.13 2.48 3.05
C VAL A 84 -3.07 2.75 1.54
N PRO A 85 -2.74 1.73 0.71
CA PRO A 85 -2.84 1.83 -0.73
C PRO A 85 -4.28 2.10 -1.19
N VAL A 86 -4.44 2.91 -2.24
CA VAL A 86 -5.72 3.05 -2.97
C VAL A 86 -5.48 2.73 -4.43
N LEU A 87 -5.74 1.48 -4.81
CA LEU A 87 -5.34 0.95 -6.11
C LEU A 87 -6.49 0.97 -7.11
N ALA A 88 -6.20 1.34 -8.36
CA ALA A 88 -7.00 0.93 -9.49
C ALA A 88 -6.64 -0.52 -9.83
N LYS A 89 -7.64 -1.41 -9.83
CA LYS A 89 -7.52 -2.78 -10.35
C LYS A 89 -8.21 -2.86 -11.71
N ILE A 90 -7.44 -3.17 -12.75
CA ILE A 90 -7.89 -3.19 -14.15
C ILE A 90 -7.69 -4.63 -14.68
N PRO A 91 -8.77 -5.41 -14.85
CA PRO A 91 -8.70 -6.70 -15.52
C PRO A 91 -8.18 -6.53 -16.96
N VAL A 92 -7.14 -7.27 -17.33
CA VAL A 92 -6.56 -7.25 -18.69
C VAL A 92 -6.91 -8.52 -19.46
N VAL A 93 -6.96 -9.65 -18.75
CA VAL A 93 -7.49 -10.95 -19.20
C VAL A 93 -8.28 -11.54 -18.03
N GLU A 94 -8.98 -12.66 -18.25
CA GLU A 94 -9.92 -13.26 -17.29
C GLU A 94 -9.35 -13.38 -15.86
N ASP A 95 -8.11 -13.88 -15.74
CA ASP A 95 -7.50 -14.13 -14.42
C ASP A 95 -6.38 -13.13 -14.06
N LEU A 96 -6.00 -12.20 -14.95
CA LEU A 96 -4.89 -11.27 -14.69
C LEU A 96 -5.34 -9.81 -14.75
N SER A 97 -5.09 -9.11 -13.65
CA SER A 97 -5.35 -7.69 -13.47
C SER A 97 -4.08 -6.89 -13.24
N LEU A 98 -4.04 -5.65 -13.74
CA LEU A 98 -3.06 -4.64 -13.34
C LEU A 98 -3.54 -3.93 -12.08
N LEU A 99 -2.60 -3.60 -11.20
CA LEU A 99 -2.81 -2.77 -10.02
C LEU A 99 -1.96 -1.50 -10.16
N ALA A 100 -2.55 -0.33 -9.94
CA ALA A 100 -1.78 0.91 -9.87
C ALA A 100 -2.48 1.96 -8.99
N GLY A 101 -1.74 2.66 -8.13
CA GLY A 101 -2.36 3.72 -7.34
C GLY A 101 -1.43 4.35 -6.31
N PRO A 102 -1.87 5.46 -5.70
CA PRO A 102 -1.14 6.07 -4.59
C PRO A 102 -1.08 5.14 -3.38
N ASP A 103 0.02 5.23 -2.66
CA ASP A 103 0.25 4.54 -1.40
C ASP A 103 0.59 5.53 -0.28
N PHE A 104 0.02 5.29 0.90
CA PHE A 104 0.15 6.16 2.06
C PHE A 104 0.59 5.32 3.26
N GLY A 105 1.83 5.45 3.69
CA GLY A 105 2.34 4.74 4.85
C GLY A 105 2.56 5.63 6.07
N PHE A 106 2.44 5.01 7.23
CA PHE A 106 2.62 5.61 8.53
C PHE A 106 3.53 4.70 9.36
N LEU A 107 4.78 5.11 9.56
CA LEU A 107 5.73 4.44 10.43
C LEU A 107 5.22 4.50 11.87
N LEU A 108 5.11 3.33 12.51
CA LEU A 108 4.71 3.19 13.90
C LEU A 108 5.90 3.42 14.85
N ASN A 109 7.10 3.06 14.40
CA ASN A 109 8.35 3.15 15.17
C ASN A 109 9.24 4.30 14.66
N ALA A 110 8.66 5.47 14.40
CA ALA A 110 9.43 6.65 13.95
C ALA A 110 10.31 7.19 15.11
N GLY A 111 11.63 7.16 14.93
CA GLY A 111 12.59 7.77 15.85
C GLY A 111 12.66 9.29 15.72
N GLU A 112 13.37 9.96 16.66
CA GLU A 112 13.59 11.41 16.60
C GLU A 112 14.23 11.83 15.26
N GLY A 113 13.66 12.83 14.58
CA GLY A 113 14.11 13.33 13.27
C GLY A 113 13.62 12.54 12.04
N THR A 114 12.76 11.53 12.22
CA THR A 114 12.14 10.76 11.13
C THR A 114 10.67 11.12 10.98
N LYS A 115 10.24 11.42 9.74
CA LYS A 115 8.83 11.65 9.43
C LYS A 115 8.06 10.34 9.54
N ALA A 116 7.01 10.36 10.36
CA ALA A 116 6.12 9.21 10.48
C ALA A 116 5.33 8.93 9.20
N PHE A 117 4.96 9.97 8.45
CA PHE A 117 4.19 9.82 7.20
C PHE A 117 5.08 9.64 5.98
N ASN A 118 4.71 8.69 5.12
CA ASN A 118 5.36 8.41 3.86
C ASN A 118 4.32 8.28 2.73
N PHE A 119 4.74 8.62 1.52
CA PHE A 119 3.91 8.62 0.33
C PHE A 119 4.65 7.94 -0.83
N GLY A 120 3.96 7.06 -1.53
CA GLY A 120 4.48 6.26 -2.62
C GLY A 120 3.48 6.07 -3.75
N LEU A 121 3.93 5.32 -4.75
CA LEU A 121 3.11 4.85 -5.87
C LEU A 121 3.30 3.34 -6.00
N ASP A 122 2.20 2.61 -5.98
CA ASP A 122 2.19 1.17 -6.22
C ASP A 122 1.92 0.87 -7.70
N LEU A 123 2.66 -0.11 -8.23
CA LEU A 123 2.40 -0.73 -9.53
C LEU A 123 2.54 -2.25 -9.37
N GLY A 124 1.56 -3.02 -9.82
CA GLY A 124 1.55 -4.47 -9.60
C GLY A 124 0.62 -5.24 -10.52
N LEU A 125 0.56 -6.54 -10.24
CA LEU A 125 -0.25 -7.54 -10.91
C LEU A 125 -1.00 -8.35 -9.85
N SER A 126 -2.20 -8.77 -10.18
CA SER A 126 -3.01 -9.71 -9.40
C SER A 126 -3.46 -10.83 -10.34
N PHE A 127 -3.15 -12.07 -9.99
CA PHE A 127 -3.55 -13.27 -10.72
C PHE A 127 -4.57 -14.06 -9.89
N ASP A 128 -5.81 -14.08 -10.33
CA ASP A 128 -6.91 -14.79 -9.67
C ASP A 128 -6.76 -16.30 -9.93
N LEU A 129 -6.56 -17.09 -8.86
CA LEU A 129 -6.44 -18.56 -8.93
C LEU A 129 -7.81 -19.23 -9.01
N ASN A 130 -8.82 -18.61 -8.39
CA ASN A 130 -10.23 -18.95 -8.39
C ASN A 130 -11.03 -17.72 -7.89
N GLU A 131 -12.33 -17.88 -7.61
CA GLU A 131 -13.21 -16.77 -7.20
C GLU A 131 -12.79 -16.14 -5.85
N GLU A 132 -12.16 -16.91 -4.97
CA GLU A 132 -11.77 -16.47 -3.63
C GLU A 132 -10.28 -16.14 -3.50
N PHE A 133 -9.38 -16.87 -4.16
CA PHE A 133 -7.94 -16.77 -3.96
C PHE A 133 -7.23 -16.11 -5.13
N SER A 134 -6.29 -15.21 -4.82
CA SER A 134 -5.44 -14.54 -5.81
C SER A 134 -3.98 -14.51 -5.35
N LEU A 135 -3.05 -14.49 -6.30
CA LEU A 135 -1.64 -14.16 -6.09
C LEU A 135 -1.40 -12.70 -6.48
N ASP A 136 -0.73 -11.95 -5.62
CA ASP A 136 -0.42 -10.54 -5.86
C ASP A 136 1.09 -10.32 -5.86
N GLY A 137 1.54 -9.50 -6.81
CA GLY A 137 2.89 -8.97 -6.86
C GLY A 137 2.83 -7.46 -7.13
N LYS A 138 3.37 -6.63 -6.24
CA LYS A 138 3.42 -5.17 -6.45
C LYS A 138 4.77 -4.58 -6.06
N TYR A 139 5.15 -3.52 -6.75
CA TYR A 139 6.29 -2.67 -6.41
C TYR A 139 5.79 -1.33 -5.89
N ASN A 140 6.15 -1.01 -4.66
CA ASN A 140 5.94 0.29 -4.04
C ASN A 140 7.16 1.18 -4.32
N LEU A 141 6.94 2.27 -5.03
CA LEU A 141 7.92 3.31 -5.27
C LEU A 141 7.71 4.44 -4.27
N GLY A 142 8.50 4.49 -3.19
CA GLY A 142 8.45 5.62 -2.25
C GLY A 142 8.91 6.92 -2.89
N LEU A 143 8.03 7.91 -2.86
CA LEU A 143 8.26 9.24 -3.45
C LEU A 143 8.70 10.25 -2.39
N SER A 144 8.22 10.10 -1.15
CA SER A 144 8.54 10.98 -0.02
C SER A 144 9.90 10.68 0.62
N ASN A 145 10.62 11.73 1.02
CA ASN A 145 11.78 11.60 1.89
C ASN A 145 11.32 11.45 3.36
N LEU A 146 11.88 10.46 4.05
CA LEU A 146 11.58 10.15 5.45
C LEU A 146 12.36 10.99 6.47
N LEU A 147 13.32 11.80 6.02
CA LEU A 147 14.12 12.67 6.89
C LEU A 147 13.41 14.01 7.10
N GLU A 148 13.41 14.51 8.35
CA GLU A 148 13.13 15.91 8.64
C GLU A 148 14.34 16.77 8.22
N ASP A 149 14.10 17.91 7.56
CA ASP A 149 15.10 18.66 6.79
C ASP A 149 16.41 18.97 7.55
N GLY A 150 17.53 18.68 6.87
CA GLY A 150 18.88 19.10 7.21
C GLY A 150 19.85 18.79 6.06
N ASN A 151 19.98 19.72 5.10
CA ASN A 151 20.77 19.65 3.85
C ASN A 151 20.30 18.68 2.75
N SER A 152 20.38 19.16 1.50
CA SER A 152 20.01 18.45 0.26
C SER A 152 20.84 17.19 -0.06
N ASP A 153 21.87 16.91 0.73
CA ASP A 153 22.77 15.78 0.54
C ASP A 153 22.30 14.50 1.23
N PHE A 154 21.22 14.58 2.04
CA PHE A 154 20.65 13.47 2.77
C PHE A 154 19.20 13.21 2.34
N SER A 155 18.95 12.04 1.75
CA SER A 155 17.61 11.57 1.40
C SER A 155 17.47 10.11 1.79
N SER A 156 16.36 9.74 2.40
CA SER A 156 15.98 8.35 2.66
C SER A 156 14.60 8.09 2.06
N LYS A 157 14.55 7.21 1.06
CA LYS A 157 13.31 6.75 0.41
C LYS A 157 13.13 5.26 0.63
N LEU A 158 11.92 4.86 0.96
CA LEU A 158 11.54 3.47 1.14
C LEU A 158 10.82 2.96 -0.11
N SER A 159 11.30 1.89 -0.71
CA SER A 159 10.61 1.21 -1.82
C SER A 159 10.57 -0.28 -1.51
N GLY A 160 9.61 -1.04 -2.00
CA GLY A 160 9.52 -2.47 -1.67
C GLY A 160 8.85 -3.30 -2.74
N PHE A 161 9.26 -4.56 -2.84
CA PHE A 161 8.53 -5.57 -3.61
C PHE A 161 7.68 -6.43 -2.67
N PHE A 162 6.37 -6.41 -2.89
CA PHE A 162 5.41 -7.17 -2.13
C PHE A 162 4.95 -8.37 -2.96
N PHE A 163 4.99 -9.56 -2.38
CA PHE A 163 4.44 -10.76 -2.98
C PHE A 163 3.58 -11.49 -1.95
N GLY A 164 2.37 -11.90 -2.32
CA GLY A 164 1.48 -12.55 -1.37
C GLY A 164 0.26 -13.20 -1.98
N LEU A 165 -0.58 -13.66 -1.07
CA LEU A 165 -1.87 -14.27 -1.35
C LEU A 165 -2.99 -13.37 -0.84
N SER A 166 -4.07 -13.31 -1.60
CA SER A 166 -5.34 -12.72 -1.20
C SER A 166 -6.42 -13.78 -1.07
N TYR A 167 -7.31 -13.57 -0.12
CA TYR A 167 -8.55 -14.30 0.05
C TYR A 167 -9.72 -13.30 0.07
N LYS A 168 -10.69 -13.49 -0.82
CA LYS A 168 -11.85 -12.63 -1.05
C LYS A 168 -13.13 -13.36 -0.62
N PHE A 169 -14.04 -12.67 0.05
CA PHE A 169 -15.32 -13.20 0.56
C PHE A 169 -16.45 -12.17 0.46
#